data_AF-A0A0T9M465-F1
#
_entry.id   AF-A0A0T9M465-F1
#
_cell.length_a   1.000
_cell.length_b   1.000
_cell.length_c   1.000
_cell.angle_alpha   90.00
_cell.angle_beta   90.00
_cell.angle_gamma   90.00
#
_symmetry.space_group_name_H-M   'P 1'
#
loop_
_entity.id
_entity.type
_entity.pdbx_description
1 polymer ?
#
loop_
_entity_poly.entity_id
_entity_poly.type
_entity_poly.pdbx_seq_one_letter_code
_entity_poly.pdbx_strand_id
1 'polypeptide(L)'
;MTNTKKTSSQIASQAAQILKNPNASVIQKQLAGSALSQAGTSNQTGAHMEEVASKVLTSPKYSEQTKTLAGSVLSQANKSR
;
A
#
# COMPACT_ATOMS: atom_id res chain seq x y z
N MET A 1 19.12 -4.37 4.33
CA MET A 1 19.00 -2.91 4.48
C MET A 1 17.53 -2.59 4.77
N THR A 2 17.22 -1.83 5.82
CA THR A 2 15.84 -1.41 6.14
C THR A 2 15.43 -0.24 5.25
N ASN A 3 14.28 -0.36 4.58
CA ASN A 3 13.70 0.72 3.79
C ASN A 3 13.28 1.88 4.71
N THR A 4 13.87 3.06 4.54
CA THR A 4 13.54 4.28 5.31
C THR A 4 12.50 5.16 4.62
N LYS A 5 12.00 4.77 3.44
CA LYS A 5 10.96 5.52 2.73
C LYS A 5 9.65 5.38 3.48
N LYS A 6 9.23 6.44 4.16
CA LYS A 6 7.94 6.50 4.84
C LYS A 6 6.84 6.91 3.86
N THR A 7 5.66 6.38 4.10
CA THR A 7 4.46 6.71 3.35
C THR A 7 4.20 8.19 3.60
N SER A 8 4.06 9.00 2.55
CA SER A 8 3.81 10.42 2.75
C SER A 8 2.51 10.60 3.55
N SER A 9 2.42 11.68 4.33
CA SER A 9 1.22 12.00 5.11
C SER A 9 -0.06 12.01 4.25
N GLN A 10 0.07 12.39 2.98
CA GLN A 10 -1.01 12.37 2.00
C GLN A 10 -1.45 10.95 1.62
N ILE A 11 -0.51 10.03 1.34
CA ILE A 11 -0.82 8.63 1.03
C ILE A 11 -1.40 7.94 2.27
N ALA A 12 -0.87 8.23 3.47
CA ALA A 12 -1.39 7.70 4.73
C ALA A 12 -2.83 8.17 5.00
N SER A 13 -3.13 9.45 4.70
CA SER A 13 -4.49 10.00 4.83
C SER A 13 -5.45 9.36 3.83
N GLN A 14 -5.02 9.16 2.58
CA GLN A 14 -5.81 8.45 1.56
C GLN A 14 -6.06 6.98 1.95
N ALA A 15 -5.04 6.30 2.48
CA ALA A 15 -5.19 4.96 3.02
C ALA A 15 -6.22 4.90 4.16
N ALA A 16 -6.15 5.85 5.10
CA ALA A 16 -7.12 5.95 6.18
C ALA A 16 -8.55 6.20 5.67
N GLN A 17 -8.72 7.03 4.63
CA GLN A 17 -10.02 7.25 3.98
C GLN A 17 -10.56 5.97 3.33
N ILE A 18 -9.72 5.18 2.67
CA ILE A 18 -10.11 3.90 2.05
C ILE A 18 -10.51 2.88 3.10
N LEU A 19 -9.79 2.80 4.22
CA LEU A 19 -10.15 1.92 5.34
C LEU A 19 -11.51 2.30 5.94
N LYS A 20 -11.82 3.60 6.01
CA LYS A 20 -13.10 4.12 6.49
C LYS A 20 -14.23 4.01 5.45
N ASN A 21 -13.93 3.77 4.18
CA ASN A 21 -14.93 3.71 3.13
C ASN A 21 -15.64 2.33 3.14
N PRO A 22 -16.97 2.26 3.36
CA PRO A 22 -17.71 1.01 3.31
C PRO A 22 -17.72 0.38 1.91
N ASN A 23 -17.66 1.20 0.86
CA ASN A 23 -17.65 0.77 -0.55
C ASN A 23 -16.27 0.35 -1.06
N ALA A 24 -15.20 0.54 -0.26
CA ALA A 24 -13.87 0.12 -0.67
C ALA A 24 -13.77 -1.41 -0.69
N SER A 25 -13.17 -1.92 -1.75
CA SER A 25 -12.91 -3.35 -1.92
C SER A 25 -11.95 -3.89 -0.84
N VAL A 26 -12.03 -5.20 -0.60
CA VAL A 26 -11.13 -5.89 0.34
C VAL A 26 -9.67 -5.64 -0.02
N ILE A 27 -9.32 -5.69 -1.31
CA ILE A 27 -7.95 -5.41 -1.82
C ILE A 27 -7.53 -3.98 -1.49
N GLN A 28 -8.39 -2.98 -1.71
CA GLN A 28 -8.08 -1.59 -1.39
C GLN A 28 -7.83 -1.40 0.10
N LYS A 29 -8.65 -2.01 0.95
CA LYS A 29 -8.48 -1.96 2.42
C LYS A 29 -7.19 -2.66 2.86
N GLN A 30 -6.85 -3.80 2.25
CA GLN A 30 -5.60 -4.52 2.51
C GLN A 30 -4.37 -3.68 2.15
N LEU A 31 -4.35 -3.09 0.95
CA LEU A 31 -3.25 -2.21 0.51
C LEU A 31 -3.14 -0.96 1.38
N ALA A 32 -4.26 -0.32 1.68
CA ALA A 32 -4.32 0.85 2.55
C ALA A 32 -3.84 0.53 3.97
N GLY A 33 -4.28 -0.60 4.54
CA GLY A 33 -3.81 -1.08 5.84
C GLY A 33 -2.30 -1.28 5.85
N SER A 34 -1.77 -1.95 4.82
CA SER A 34 -0.32 -2.16 4.72
C SER A 34 0.46 -0.86 4.58
N ALA A 35 0.00 0.07 3.73
CA ALA A 35 0.62 1.39 3.55
C ALA A 35 0.60 2.23 4.84
N LEU A 36 -0.50 2.16 5.60
CA LEU A 36 -0.67 2.90 6.85
C LEU A 36 0.17 2.30 7.98
N SER A 37 0.19 0.97 8.11
CA SER A 37 1.05 0.29 9.07
C SER A 37 2.52 0.63 8.85
N GLN A 38 2.95 0.76 7.60
CA GLN A 38 4.33 1.16 7.24
C GLN A 38 4.60 2.66 7.41
N ALA A 39 3.57 3.51 7.43
CA ALA A 39 3.73 4.94 7.64
C ALA A 39 4.19 5.27 9.08
N GLY A 40 3.70 4.51 10.05
CA GLY A 40 3.90 4.76 11.48
C GLY A 40 4.87 3.82 12.19
N THR A 41 5.39 2.78 11.52
CA THR A 41 6.21 1.75 12.16
C THR A 41 7.41 1.35 11.29
N SER A 42 8.34 0.58 11.85
CA SER A 42 9.43 -0.06 11.10
C SER A 42 8.98 -1.37 10.42
N ASN A 43 7.67 -1.65 10.38
CA ASN A 43 7.14 -2.84 9.72
C ASN A 43 7.36 -2.76 8.22
N GLN A 44 7.49 -3.92 7.59
CA GLN A 44 7.78 -4.02 6.16
C GLN A 44 6.64 -4.74 5.44
N THR A 45 6.46 -4.40 4.16
CA THR A 45 5.56 -5.17 3.29
C THR A 45 6.03 -6.62 3.23
N GLY A 46 5.16 -7.56 3.61
CA GLY A 46 5.44 -8.98 3.39
C GLY A 46 5.22 -9.38 1.93
N ALA A 47 5.88 -10.45 1.49
CA ALA A 47 5.83 -10.95 0.11
C ALA A 47 4.40 -11.09 -0.46
N HIS A 48 3.44 -11.50 0.37
CA HIS A 48 2.04 -11.60 -0.03
C HIS A 48 1.45 -10.25 -0.48
N MET A 49 1.73 -9.17 0.27
CA MET A 49 1.19 -7.85 -0.05
C MET A 49 1.93 -7.20 -1.22
N GLU A 50 3.21 -7.54 -1.43
CA GLU A 50 3.95 -7.18 -2.65
C GLU A 50 3.30 -7.78 -3.89
N GLU A 51 2.91 -9.06 -3.84
CA GLU A 51 2.24 -9.73 -4.94
C GLU A 51 0.87 -9.10 -5.23
N VAL A 52 0.09 -8.81 -4.18
CA VAL A 52 -1.19 -8.12 -4.32
C VAL A 52 -1.01 -6.73 -4.93
N ALA A 53 -0.04 -5.95 -4.45
CA ALA A 53 0.27 -4.64 -4.99
C ALA A 53 0.72 -4.70 -6.47
N SER A 54 1.51 -5.70 -6.84
CA SER A 54 1.95 -5.92 -8.23
C SER A 54 0.77 -6.25 -9.15
N LYS A 55 -0.14 -7.13 -8.70
CA LYS A 55 -1.39 -7.43 -9.42
C LYS A 55 -2.29 -6.20 -9.55
N VAL A 56 -2.26 -5.30 -8.58
CA VAL A 56 -3.05 -4.06 -8.61
C VAL A 56 -2.48 -3.07 -9.61
N LEU A 57 -1.16 -2.89 -9.65
CA LEU A 57 -0.49 -2.02 -10.63
C LEU A 57 -0.71 -2.50 -12.06
N THR A 58 -0.68 -3.81 -12.28
CA THR A 58 -0.80 -4.41 -13.63
C THR A 58 -2.25 -4.53 -14.10
N SER A 59 -3.24 -4.44 -13.20
CA SER A 59 -4.63 -4.62 -13.57
C SER A 59 -5.33 -3.30 -13.93
N PRO A 60 -5.99 -3.22 -15.11
CA PRO A 60 -6.71 -2.02 -15.53
C PRO A 60 -8.00 -1.78 -14.72
N LYS A 61 -8.46 -2.76 -13.93
CA LYS A 61 -9.71 -2.66 -13.16
C LYS A 61 -9.61 -1.72 -11.95
N TYR A 62 -8.40 -1.38 -11.54
CA TYR A 62 -8.18 -0.54 -10.36
C TYR A 62 -7.97 0.92 -10.75
N SER A 63 -8.51 1.81 -9.94
CA SER A 63 -8.32 3.25 -10.11
C SER A 63 -6.86 3.66 -9.90
N GLU A 64 -6.47 4.77 -10.51
CA GLU A 64 -5.13 5.36 -10.35
C GLU A 64 -4.78 5.62 -8.87
N GLN A 65 -5.75 5.98 -8.04
CA GLN A 65 -5.56 6.12 -6.59
C GLN A 65 -5.14 4.78 -5.93
N THR A 66 -5.77 3.67 -6.33
CA THR A 66 -5.47 2.33 -5.80
C THR A 66 -4.10 1.85 -6.28
N LYS A 67 -3.76 2.14 -7.54
CA LYS A 67 -2.43 1.88 -8.10
C LYS A 67 -1.35 2.71 -7.40
N THR A 68 -1.64 3.96 -7.07
CA THR A 68 -0.72 4.84 -6.33
C THR A 68 -0.40 4.26 -4.94
N LEU A 69 -1.41 3.75 -4.23
CA LEU A 69 -1.22 3.05 -2.96
C LEU A 69 -0.39 1.77 -3.12
N ALA A 70 -0.70 0.96 -4.12
CA ALA A 70 0.08 -0.24 -4.43
C ALA A 70 1.55 0.10 -4.76
N GLY A 71 1.78 1.16 -5.53
CA GLY A 71 3.12 1.68 -5.83
C GLY A 71 3.86 2.15 -4.59
N SER A 72 3.18 2.78 -3.63
CA SER A 72 3.76 3.12 -2.33
C SER A 72 4.16 1.86 -1.56
N VAL A 73 3.25 0.89 -1.43
CA VAL A 73 3.49 -0.37 -0.72
C VAL A 73 4.66 -1.15 -1.34
N LEU A 74 4.78 -1.19 -2.66
CA LEU A 74 5.91 -1.79 -3.38
C LEU A 74 7.20 -0.98 -3.27
N SER A 75 7.13 0.34 -3.19
CA SER A 75 8.33 1.18 -3.00
C SER A 75 8.90 1.05 -1.59
N GLN A 76 8.07 0.61 -0.65
CA GLN A 76 8.37 0.43 0.77
C GLN A 76 8.64 -1.04 1.13
N ALA A 77 8.31 -1.96 0.23
CA ALA A 77 8.78 -3.32 0.23
C ALA A 77 10.31 -3.37 0.37
N ASN A 78 10.79 -4.39 1.07
CA ASN A 78 12.19 -4.47 1.43
C ASN A 78 12.99 -4.92 0.21
N LYS A 79 13.76 -4.00 -0.41
CA LYS A 79 14.57 -4.30 -1.61
C LYS A 79 15.78 -5.22 -1.37
N SER A 80 16.08 -5.57 -0.12
CA SER A 80 17.10 -6.58 0.19
C SER A 80 16.48 -7.98 0.12
N ARG A 81 16.23 -8.44 -1.10
CA ARG A 81 16.08 -9.86 -1.41
C ARG A 81 16.80 -10.16 -2.72
#